data_AF-A0A2V9X1T4-F1
#
_entry.id   AF-A0A2V9X1T4-F1
#
_cell.length_a   1.000
_cell.length_b   1.000
_cell.length_c   1.000
_cell.angle_alpha   90.00
_cell.angle_beta   90.00
_cell.angle_gamma   90.00
#
_symmetry.space_group_name_H-M   'P 1'
#
loop_
_entity.id
_entity.type
_entity.pdbx_description
1 polymer ?
#
loop_
_entity_poly.entity_id
_entity_poly.type
_entity_poly.pdbx_seq_one_letter_code
_entity_poly.pdbx_strand_id
1 'polypeptide(L)' 'MFEGLFQPMHLLVIFFIALLVFGPKKLPELGKGLGDGIRALKEGLKDRPAEPPKSENTEVKS' A
#
# COMPACT_ATOMS: atom_id res chain seq x y z
N MET A 1 -18.51 5.64 -16.92
CA MET A 1 -19.35 4.95 -15.91
C MET A 1 -18.64 4.75 -14.56
N PHE A 2 -17.31 4.59 -14.50
CA PHE A 2 -16.56 4.43 -13.24
C PHE A 2 -16.03 5.74 -12.60
N GLU A 3 -16.00 6.85 -13.35
CA GLU A 3 -15.45 8.13 -12.85
C GLU A 3 -16.29 8.76 -11.73
N GLY A 4 -17.57 8.40 -11.61
CA GLY A 4 -18.42 8.85 -10.49
C GLY A 4 -18.05 8.19 -9.16
N LEU A 5 -17.50 6.97 -9.18
CA LEU A 5 -17.15 6.22 -7.96
C LEU A 5 -15.90 6.79 -7.28
N PHE A 6 -14.95 7.30 -8.08
CA PHE A 6 -13.73 7.93 -7.60
C PHE A 6 -13.91 9.40 -7.23
N GLN A 7 -15.14 9.94 -7.31
CA GLN A 7 -15.37 11.27 -6.76
C GLN A 7 -15.08 11.28 -5.26
N PRO A 8 -14.27 12.24 -4.77
CA PRO A 8 -13.91 12.34 -3.36
C PRO A 8 -15.13 12.34 -2.44
N MET A 9 -16.25 12.90 -2.91
CA MET A 9 -17.52 12.92 -2.19
C MET A 9 -18.09 11.52 -1.95
N HIS A 10 -18.09 10.64 -2.96
CA HIS A 10 -18.59 9.27 -2.81
C HIS A 10 -17.70 8.45 -1.89
N LEU A 11 -16.38 8.59 -2.03
CA LEU A 11 -15.43 7.90 -1.16
C LEU A 11 -15.59 8.33 0.30
N LEU A 12 -15.86 9.62 0.55
CA LEU A 12 -16.10 10.13 1.90
C LEU A 12 -17.40 9.58 2.50
N VAL A 13 -18.47 9.45 1.72
CA VAL A 13 -19.73 8.83 2.18
C VAL A 13 -19.52 7.35 2.53
N ILE A 14 -18.85 6.59 1.67
CA ILE A 14 -18.54 5.17 1.93
C ILE A 14 -17.65 5.04 3.15
N PHE A 15 -16.65 5.90 3.29
CA PHE A 15 -15.78 5.95 4.46
C PHE A 15 -16.57 6.24 5.73
N PHE A 16 -17.53 7.17 5.69
CA PHE A 16 -18.39 7.48 6.83
C PHE A 16 -19.27 6.29 7.26
N ILE A 17 -19.84 5.56 6.29
CA ILE A 17 -20.60 4.34 6.55
C ILE A 17 -19.69 3.25 7.13
N ALA A 18 -18.50 3.06 6.55
CA ALA A 18 -17.51 2.11 7.08
C ALA A 18 -17.10 2.47 8.51
N LEU A 19 -16.91 3.76 8.82
CA LEU A 19 -16.64 4.25 10.16
C LEU A 19 -17.80 4.00 11.14
N LEU A 20 -19.05 4.04 10.68
CA LEU A 20 -20.21 3.70 11.53
C LEU A 20 -20.26 2.20 11.84
N VAL A 21 -19.93 1.34 10.87
CA VAL A 21 -19.94 -0.12 11.04
C VAL A 21 -18.73 -0.62 11.83
N PHE A 22 -17.53 -0.19 11.46
CA PHE A 22 -16.27 -0.63 12.09
C PHE A 22 -15.89 0.23 13.30
N GLY A 23 -16.39 1.46 13.40
CA GLY A 23 -16.01 2.44 14.41
C GLY A 23 -14.74 3.21 14.06
N PRO A 24 -14.65 4.53 14.32
CA PRO A 24 -13.46 5.33 14.05
C PRO A 24 -12.25 4.95 14.90
N LYS A 25 -12.46 4.21 15.98
CA LYS A 25 -11.37 3.69 16.83
C LYS A 25 -10.68 2.47 16.21
N LYS A 26 -11.35 1.69 15.37
CA LYS A 26 -10.79 0.49 14.75
C LYS A 26 -9.93 0.78 13.53
N LEU A 27 -10.22 1.85 12.81
CA LEU A 27 -9.44 2.28 11.66
C LEU A 27 -7.95 2.56 11.98
N PRO A 28 -7.58 3.31 13.04
CA PRO A 28 -6.18 3.50 13.43
C PRO A 28 -5.55 2.24 14.05
N GLU A 29 -6.34 1.38 14.70
CA GLU A 29 -5.86 0.11 15.27
C GLU A 29 -5.44 -0.85 14.16
N LEU A 30 -6.27 -0.99 13.11
CA LEU A 30 -5.96 -1.75 11.90
C LEU A 30 -4.81 -1.12 11.10
N GLY A 31 -4.78 0.21 10.99
CA GLY A 31 -3.72 0.94 10.30
C GLY A 31 -2.35 0.77 10.98
N LYS A 32 -2.29 0.75 12.32
CA LYS A 32 -1.06 0.46 13.06
C LYS A 32 -0.59 -0.97 12.81
N GLY A 33 -1.46 -1.97 12.94
CA GLY A 33 -1.10 -3.37 12.68
C GLY A 33 -0.63 -3.62 11.25
N LEU A 34 -1.32 -3.05 10.25
CA LEU A 34 -0.90 -3.13 8.85
C LEU A 34 0.41 -2.36 8.61
N GLY A 35 0.56 -1.18 9.22
CA GLY A 35 1.76 -0.36 9.11
C GLY A 35 3.00 -1.06 9.67
N ASP A 36 2.88 -1.69 10.82
CA ASP A 36 3.96 -2.48 11.44
C ASP A 36 4.30 -3.70 10.57
N GLY A 37 3.30 -4.39 10.01
CA GLY A 37 3.50 -5.50 9.08
C GLY A 37 4.20 -5.08 7.77
N ILE A 38 3.78 -3.97 7.16
CA ILE A 38 4.43 -3.42 5.95
C ILE A 38 5.85 -2.95 6.29
N ARG A 39 6.07 -2.39 7.49
CA ARG A 39 7.41 -1.95 7.93
C ARG A 39 8.35 -3.14 8.12
N ALA A 40 7.89 -4.20 8.78
CA ALA A 40 8.65 -5.44 8.92
C ALA A 40 8.92 -6.09 7.55
N LEU A 41 7.94 -6.08 6.63
CA LEU A 41 8.12 -6.56 5.26
C LEU A 41 9.16 -5.72 4.51
N LYS A 42 9.11 -4.39 4.63
CA LYS A 42 10.07 -3.48 4.02
C LYS A 42 11.48 -3.66 4.58
N GLU A 43 11.61 -3.84 5.89
CA GLU A 43 12.89 -4.11 6.55
C GLU A 43 13.47 -5.45 6.09
N GLY A 44 12.67 -6.53 6.08
CA GLY A 44 13.11 -7.84 5.55
C GLY A 44 13.44 -7.83 4.06
N LEU A 45 12.78 -7.00 3.25
CA LEU A 45 13.13 -6.78 1.84
C LEU A 45 14.40 -5.94 1.66
N LYS A 46 14.75 -5.08 2.62
CA LYS A 46 15.93 -4.20 2.60
C LYS A 46 17.18 -4.91 3.14
N ASP A 47 17.02 -5.89 4.02
CA ASP A 47 18.09 -6.77 4.51
C ASP A 47 18.50 -7.84 3.49
N ARG A 48 17.72 -8.04 2.41
CA ARG A 48 18.32 -8.51 1.16
C ARG A 48 19.15 -7.33 0.66
N PRO A 49 20.50 -7.39 0.68
CA PRO A 49 21.28 -6.38 -0.02
C PRO A 49 20.68 -6.34 -1.42
N ALA A 50 20.22 -5.16 -1.82
CA ALA A 50 19.96 -4.89 -3.20
C ALA A 50 21.28 -5.18 -3.89
N GLU A 51 21.43 -6.40 -4.41
CA GLU A 51 22.17 -6.56 -5.64
C GLU A 51 21.57 -5.47 -6.52
N PRO A 52 22.38 -4.48 -6.94
CA PRO A 52 21.89 -3.44 -7.83
C PRO A 52 21.18 -4.19 -8.96
N PRO A 53 20.05 -3.69 -9.50
CA PRO A 53 19.45 -4.29 -10.67
C PRO A 53 20.58 -4.36 -11.68
N LYS A 54 21.13 -5.56 -11.88
CA LYS A 54 22.27 -5.75 -12.76
C LYS A 54 21.63 -5.53 -14.10
N SER A 55 21.82 -4.31 -14.58
CA SER A 55 21.49 -3.86 -15.92
C SER A 55 21.86 -5.02 -16.83
N GLU A 56 20.85 -5.68 -17.36
CA GLU A 56 20.98 -6.62 -18.45
C GLU A 56 21.35 -5.79 -19.68
N ASN A 57 22.54 -5.20 -19.68
CA ASN A 57 23.22 -4.80 -20.88
C ASN A 57 23.94 -6.05 -21.38
N THR A 58 23.17 -6.93 -22.02
CA THR A 58 23.75 -7.95 -22.89
C THR A 58 24.28 -7.20 -24.11
N GLU A 59 25.50 -6.69 -23.96
CA GLU A 59 26.43 -6.41 -25.03
C GLU A 59 26.62 -7.72 -25.81
N VAL A 60 25.73 -7.98 -26.77
CA VAL A 60 25.95 -8.95 -27.84
C VAL A 60 26.93 -8.30 -28.80
N LYS A 61 28.21 -8.33 -28.41
CA LYS A 61 29.32 -8.20 -29.36
C LYS A 61 29.56 -9.58 -29.94
N SER A 62 29.11 -9.79 -31.17
CA SER A 62 29.48 -10.91 -32.04
C SER A 62 29.54 -10.39 -33.47
#